data_AF-A0A952Z0T6-F1
#
_entry.id   AF-A0A952Z0T6-F1
#
_cell.length_a   1.000
_cell.length_b   1.000
_cell.length_c   1.000
_cell.angle_alpha   90.00
_cell.angle_beta   90.00
_cell.angle_gamma   90.00
#
_symmetry.space_group_name_H-M   'P 1'
#
loop_
_entity.id
_entity.type
_entity.pdbx_description
1 polymer ?
#
loop_
_entity_poly.entity_id
_entity_poly.type
_entity_poly.pdbx_seq_one_letter_code
_entity_poly.pdbx_strand_id
1 'polypeptide(L)'
;MTDEAKTETLQFKVTEQERKLIEKCAQDESTTVSKYVRGAVLMSLVMDGKAEAIKIVAREVGEKAFGVVRQKLVRPTQEGR
;
A
#
# COMPACT_ATOMS: atom_id res chain seq x y z
N MET A 1 -23.01 12.12 1.94
CA MET A 1 -22.51 11.47 0.72
C MET A 1 -21.01 11.50 0.82
N THR A 2 -20.39 10.37 1.15
CA THR A 2 -18.94 10.24 1.21
C THR A 2 -18.45 10.40 -0.22
N ASP A 3 -17.69 11.46 -0.49
CA ASP A 3 -17.03 11.69 -1.77
C ASP A 3 -16.22 10.41 -2.09
N GLU A 4 -16.67 9.61 -3.05
CA GLU A 4 -15.89 8.49 -3.56
C GLU A 4 -14.63 9.12 -4.15
N ALA A 5 -13.54 9.09 -3.39
CA ALA A 5 -12.31 9.77 -3.74
C ALA A 5 -11.95 9.47 -5.19
N LYS A 6 -12.10 10.48 -6.05
CA LYS A 6 -11.87 10.34 -7.48
C LYS A 6 -10.45 9.84 -7.70
N THR A 7 -10.32 8.64 -8.25
CA THR A 7 -9.01 8.05 -8.55
C THR A 7 -8.54 8.47 -9.94
N GLU A 8 -7.25 8.70 -10.09
CA GLU A 8 -6.62 8.98 -11.38
C GLU A 8 -5.61 7.89 -11.75
N THR A 9 -5.40 7.67 -13.05
CA THR A 9 -4.48 6.67 -13.57
C THR A 9 -3.16 7.30 -13.97
N LEU A 10 -2.05 6.75 -13.46
CA LEU A 10 -0.71 7.03 -13.98
C LEU A 10 -0.28 5.91 -14.93
N GLN A 11 0.15 6.28 -16.13
CA GLN A 11 0.71 5.36 -17.12
C GLN A 11 2.17 5.68 -17.37
N PHE A 12 3.01 4.65 -17.41
CA PHE A 12 4.43 4.77 -17.67
C PHE A 12 4.89 3.61 -18.54
N LYS A 13 5.90 3.85 -19.38
CA LYS A 13 6.56 2.81 -20.16
C LYS A 13 7.68 2.22 -19.33
N VAL A 14 7.84 0.90 -19.39
CA VAL A 14 8.94 0.18 -18.78
C VAL A 14 9.56 -0.74 -19.83
N THR A 15 10.84 -1.02 -19.68
CA THR A 15 11.53 -2.09 -20.37
C THR A 15 11.05 -3.45 -19.87
N GLU A 16 11.34 -4.51 -20.64
CA GLU A 16 11.01 -5.88 -20.21
C GLU A 16 11.76 -6.29 -18.93
N GLN A 17 13.02 -5.84 -18.80
CA GLN A 17 13.84 -6.11 -17.61
C GLN A 17 13.25 -5.46 -16.36
N GLU A 18 12.86 -4.18 -16.45
CA GLU A 18 12.18 -3.47 -15.36
C GLU A 18 10.86 -4.14 -15.00
N ARG A 19 10.04 -4.51 -15.99
CA ARG A 19 8.76 -5.19 -15.75
C ARG A 19 8.95 -6.48 -14.95
N LYS A 20 9.85 -7.36 -15.39
CA LYS A 20 10.11 -8.65 -14.72
C LYS A 20 10.58 -8.46 -13.29
N LEU A 21 11.46 -7.49 -13.05
CA LEU A 21 11.96 -7.19 -11.72
C LEU A 21 10.85 -6.65 -10.81
N ILE A 22 10.06 -5.70 -11.28
CA ILE A 22 8.93 -5.12 -10.53
C ILE A 22 7.89 -6.18 -10.19
N GLU A 23 7.52 -7.03 -11.15
CA GLU A 23 6.57 -8.13 -10.96
C GLU A 23 7.06 -9.12 -9.89
N LYS A 24 8.35 -9.49 -9.96
CA LYS A 24 8.97 -10.36 -8.96
C LYS A 24 8.93 -9.74 -7.56
N CYS A 25 9.37 -8.50 -7.41
CA CYS A 25 9.39 -7.84 -6.10
C CYS A 25 7.98 -7.65 -5.51
N ALA A 26 7.00 -7.30 -6.34
CA ALA A 26 5.61 -7.20 -5.91
C ALA A 26 5.07 -8.56 -5.42
N GLN A 27 5.45 -9.65 -6.08
CA GLN A 27 5.11 -11.01 -5.67
C GLN A 27 5.79 -11.40 -4.35
N ASP A 28 7.09 -11.12 -4.21
CA ASP A 28 7.86 -11.39 -2.99
C ASP A 28 7.26 -10.66 -1.77
N GLU A 29 6.71 -9.46 -1.98
CA GLU A 29 5.98 -8.67 -0.96
C GLU A 29 4.49 -9.02 -0.83
N SER A 30 3.99 -10.02 -1.55
CA SER A 30 2.58 -10.44 -1.55
C SER A 30 1.60 -9.29 -1.84
N THR A 31 1.94 -8.41 -2.78
CA THR A 31 1.16 -7.23 -3.17
C THR A 31 0.93 -7.18 -4.68
N THR A 32 0.11 -6.23 -5.15
CA THR A 32 -0.07 -5.99 -6.59
C THR A 32 1.04 -5.09 -7.12
N VAL A 33 1.39 -5.25 -8.40
CA VAL A 33 2.37 -4.36 -9.08
C VAL A 33 2.02 -2.89 -8.90
N SER A 34 0.73 -2.53 -9.03
CA SER A 34 0.26 -1.16 -8.84
C SER A 34 0.50 -0.61 -7.42
N LYS A 35 0.26 -1.43 -6.39
CA LYS A 35 0.51 -1.05 -4.99
C LYS A 35 2.00 -0.95 -4.71
N TYR A 36 2.78 -1.89 -5.21
CA TYR A 36 4.23 -1.91 -5.08
C TYR A 36 4.86 -0.64 -5.68
N VAL A 37 4.56 -0.36 -6.96
CA VAL A 37 5.10 0.82 -7.66
C VAL A 37 4.67 2.11 -6.98
N ARG A 38 3.40 2.24 -6.58
CA ARG A 38 2.93 3.43 -5.87
C ARG A 38 3.64 3.61 -4.52
N GLY A 39 3.86 2.52 -3.78
CA GLY A 39 4.61 2.53 -2.53
C GLY A 39 6.06 3.00 -2.74
N ALA A 40 6.75 2.44 -3.74
CA ALA A 40 8.12 2.82 -4.08
C ALA A 40 8.25 4.30 -4.47
N VAL A 41 7.32 4.82 -5.28
CA VAL A 41 7.30 6.23 -5.69
C VAL A 41 6.98 7.16 -4.53
N LEU A 42 6.06 6.79 -3.63
CA LEU A 42 5.78 7.60 -2.43
C LEU A 42 6.97 7.60 -1.47
N MET A 43 7.67 6.47 -1.33
CA MET A 43 8.83 6.36 -0.46
C MET A 43 9.98 7.26 -0.89
N SER A 44 10.24 7.44 -2.21
CA SER A 44 11.27 8.40 -2.64
C SER A 44 10.95 9.83 -2.20
N LEU A 45 9.69 10.25 -2.32
CA LEU A 45 9.24 11.56 -1.83
C LEU A 45 9.35 11.70 -0.30
N VAL A 46 9.12 10.61 0.45
CA VAL A 46 9.32 10.58 1.90
C VAL A 46 10.79 10.74 2.25
N MET A 47 11.69 10.05 1.54
CA MET A 47 13.14 10.18 1.72
C MET A 47 13.64 11.58 1.39
N ASP A 48 12.99 12.26 0.45
CA ASP A 48 13.24 13.68 0.13
C ASP A 48 12.60 14.66 1.15
N GLY A 49 11.96 14.15 2.22
CA GLY A 49 11.37 14.96 3.29
C GLY A 49 10.06 15.66 2.90
N LYS A 50 9.36 15.20 1.85
CA LYS A 50 8.08 15.82 1.43
C LYS A 50 6.97 15.47 2.44
N ALA A 51 6.57 16.45 3.25
CA ALA A 51 5.56 16.28 4.29
C ALA A 51 4.22 15.69 3.78
N GLU A 52 3.78 16.07 2.58
CA GLU A 52 2.54 15.53 2.00
C GLU A 52 2.64 14.02 1.71
N ALA A 53 3.79 13.54 1.24
CA ALA A 53 4.01 12.10 1.04
C ALA A 53 3.99 11.34 2.37
N ILE A 54 4.59 11.91 3.43
CA ILE A 54 4.58 11.33 4.78
C ILE A 54 3.15 11.16 5.29
N LYS A 55 2.30 12.19 5.14
CA LYS A 55 0.88 12.14 5.54
C LYS A 55 0.12 11.03 4.81
N ILE A 56 0.33 10.89 3.50
CA ILE A 56 -0.32 9.85 2.68
C ILE A 56 0.08 8.46 3.16
N VAL A 57 1.38 8.19 3.32
CA VAL A 57 1.89 6.88 3.75
C VAL A 57 1.45 6.57 5.19
N ALA A 58 1.51 7.54 6.10
CA ALA A 58 1.06 7.36 7.49
C ALA A 58 -0.42 6.97 7.58
N ARG A 59 -1.27 7.58 6.74
CA ARG A 59 -2.69 7.21 6.65
C ARG A 59 -2.87 5.77 6.16
N GLU A 60 -2.18 5.36 5.11
CA GLU A 60 -2.29 3.99 4.57
C GLU A 60 -1.86 2.94 5.62
N VAL A 61 -0.76 3.20 6.34
CA VAL A 61 -0.29 2.33 7.43
C VAL A 61 -1.30 2.28 8.57
N GLY A 62 -1.86 3.44 8.95
CA GLY A 62 -2.89 3.53 9.99
C GLY A 62 -4.15 2.72 9.66
N GLU A 63 -4.65 2.82 8.43
CA GLU A 63 -5.81 2.05 7.96
C GLU A 63 -5.54 0.52 7.99
N LYS A 64 -4.35 0.09 7.59
CA LYS A 64 -3.93 -1.34 7.69
C LYS A 64 -3.88 -1.81 9.13
N ALA A 65 -3.25 -1.02 10.02
CA ALA A 65 -3.16 -1.35 11.45
C ALA A 65 -4.54 -1.49 12.08
N PHE A 66 -5.46 -0.57 11.76
CA PHE A 66 -6.84 -0.62 12.25
C PHE A 66 -7.59 -1.87 11.75
N GLY A 67 -7.39 -2.26 10.49
CA GLY A 67 -7.94 -3.50 9.94
C GLY A 67 -7.52 -4.75 10.72
N VAL A 68 -6.23 -4.84 11.07
CA VAL A 68 -5.69 -5.95 11.88
C VAL A 68 -6.31 -5.97 13.28
N VAL A 69 -6.38 -4.81 13.94
CA VAL A 69 -7.00 -4.69 15.28
C VAL A 69 -8.46 -5.11 15.24
N ARG A 70 -9.23 -4.63 14.25
CA ARG A 70 -10.65 -4.99 14.09
C ARG A 70 -10.83 -6.50 13.88
N GLN A 71 -10.00 -7.14 13.05
CA GLN A 71 -10.07 -8.61 12.86
C GLN A 71 -9.83 -9.38 14.16
N LYS A 72 -8.87 -8.92 14.98
CA LYS A 72 -8.58 -9.54 16.28
C LYS A 72 -9.70 -9.34 17.30
N LEU A 73 -10.39 -8.19 17.27
CA LEU A 73 -11.52 -7.90 18.17
C LEU A 73 -12.82 -8.61 17.75
N VAL A 74 -13.05 -8.83 16.44
CA VAL A 74 -14.26 -9.49 15.92
C VAL A 74 -14.18 -11.02 15.97
N ARG A 75 -12.99 -11.60 16.11
CA ARG A 75 -12.83 -13.02 16.47
C ARG A 75 -12.86 -13.13 18.00
N PRO A 76 -14.01 -13.42 18.65
CA PRO A 76 -13.95 -13.81 20.05
C PRO A 76 -13.07 -15.04 20.14
N THR A 77 -12.13 -15.01 21.09
CA THR A 77 -11.29 -16.11 21.50
C THR A 77 -12.11 -17.39 21.63
N GLN A 78 -12.12 -18.24 20.59
CA GLN A 78 -12.43 -19.66 20.75
C GLN A 78 -11.16 -20.34 21.29
N GLU A 79 -10.82 -20.02 22.53
CA GLU A 79 -9.99 -20.87 23.38
C GLU A 79 -10.80 -21.15 24.64
N GLY A 80 -11.28 -22.38 24.76
CA GLY A 80 -12.10 -22.84 25.86
C GLY A 80 -12.76 -24.15 25.49
N ARG A 81 -12.02 -25.24 25.75
CA ARG A 81 -12.46 -26.64 25.70
C ARG A 81 -13.76 -26.88 26.45
#